data_AF-A0A928E3K4-F1
#
_entry.id   AF-A0A928E3K4-F1
#
_cell.length_a   1.000
_cell.length_b   1.000
_cell.length_c   1.000
_cell.angle_alpha   90.00
_cell.angle_beta   90.00
_cell.angle_gamma   90.00
#
_symmetry.space_group_name_H-M   'P 1'
#
loop_
_entity.id
_entity.type
_entity.pdbx_description
1 polymer ?
#
loop_
_entity_poly.entity_id
_entity_poly.type
_entity_poly.pdbx_seq_one_letter_code
_entity_poly.pdbx_strand_id
1 'polypeptide(L)'
;MQQNLQLKIENEIRKIVKKASDVEIVTDAPLDDIQITLLKELNNFSVSQTLYDEEVQKDPRKILYKTNQILKESLVALCLTQVMINKRSKGYYTKEYFDANIDVSTVADGVKKINFGKCESSEVLAAINEEKVFDWILYCQGRGIEAFVMEKTDCRGIEGFVPGGKQTYEFARFEKLSDEEKRRKQAIEKEALQLEFKQSFLRELAIGMAQKQIDNPQILDIVKSIFEKENYMDAIGNFLHNEPLEKTNEFSAITNEKQKLLTVQNSKDFAQEFLRYELQKQKQKSR
;
A
#
# COMPACT_ATOMS: atom_id res chain seq x y z
N MET A 1 9.77 -52.80 -15.80
CA MET A 1 9.97 -51.91 -16.98
C MET A 1 9.06 -50.67 -16.93
N GLN A 2 7.76 -50.82 -16.66
CA GLN A 2 6.81 -49.68 -16.53
C GLN A 2 7.15 -48.69 -15.40
N GLN A 3 7.53 -49.14 -14.20
CA GLN A 3 7.94 -48.25 -13.09
C GLN A 3 9.17 -47.37 -13.42
N ASN A 4 10.12 -47.89 -14.21
CA ASN A 4 11.33 -47.14 -14.59
C ASN A 4 11.00 -46.06 -15.66
N LEU A 5 10.05 -46.35 -16.55
CA LEU A 5 9.56 -45.35 -17.52
C LEU A 5 8.75 -44.24 -16.83
N GLN A 6 7.90 -44.61 -15.86
CA GLN A 6 7.11 -43.65 -15.10
C GLN A 6 8.00 -42.69 -14.28
N LEU A 7 9.03 -43.22 -13.60
CA LEU A 7 10.02 -42.40 -12.89
C LEU A 7 10.78 -41.44 -13.83
N LYS A 8 11.11 -41.88 -15.06
CA LYS A 8 11.75 -41.00 -16.06
C LYS A 8 10.81 -39.86 -16.48
N ILE A 9 9.54 -40.15 -16.71
CA ILE A 9 8.53 -39.15 -17.09
C ILE A 9 8.34 -38.13 -15.95
N GLU A 10 8.19 -38.60 -14.71
CA GLU A 10 8.05 -37.72 -13.54
C GLU A 10 9.27 -36.81 -13.35
N ASN A 11 10.48 -37.33 -13.56
CA ASN A 11 11.71 -36.55 -13.48
C ASN A 11 11.78 -35.48 -14.59
N GLU A 12 11.36 -35.80 -15.81
CA GLU A 12 11.30 -34.81 -16.88
C GLU A 12 10.25 -33.73 -16.60
N ILE A 13 9.06 -34.10 -16.11
CA ILE A 13 8.03 -33.12 -15.70
C ILE A 13 8.60 -32.18 -14.62
N ARG A 14 9.25 -32.73 -13.58
CA ARG A 14 9.90 -31.91 -12.54
C ARG A 14 10.94 -30.95 -13.10
N LYS A 15 11.75 -31.37 -14.09
CA LYS A 15 12.71 -30.49 -14.75
C LYS A 15 12.02 -29.35 -15.50
N ILE A 16 10.94 -29.64 -16.21
CA ILE A 16 10.20 -28.61 -16.96
C ILE A 16 9.54 -27.62 -15.99
N VAL A 17 8.92 -28.10 -14.91
CA VAL A 17 8.36 -27.23 -13.85
C VAL A 17 9.43 -26.35 -13.23
N LYS A 18 10.58 -26.94 -12.85
CA LYS A 18 11.69 -26.18 -12.29
C LYS A 18 12.17 -25.08 -13.25
N LYS A 19 12.29 -25.38 -14.56
CA LYS A 19 12.65 -24.37 -15.57
C LYS A 19 11.64 -23.25 -15.73
N ALA A 20 10.36 -23.48 -15.41
CA ALA A 20 9.32 -22.47 -15.49
C ALA A 20 9.30 -21.54 -14.27
N SER A 21 9.66 -22.07 -13.09
CA SER A 21 9.74 -21.33 -11.83
C SER A 21 11.08 -20.60 -11.64
N ASP A 22 12.18 -21.28 -11.94
CA ASP A 22 13.56 -20.79 -11.77
C ASP A 22 13.94 -19.92 -12.96
N VAL A 23 13.33 -18.73 -13.00
CA VAL A 23 13.53 -17.77 -14.08
C VAL A 23 14.08 -16.44 -13.58
N GLU A 24 14.99 -15.88 -14.35
CA GLU A 24 15.34 -14.47 -14.25
C GLU A 24 14.24 -13.64 -14.93
N ILE A 25 13.74 -12.63 -14.23
CA ILE A 25 12.72 -11.73 -14.77
C ILE A 25 13.38 -10.43 -15.21
N VAL A 26 13.19 -10.10 -16.48
CA VAL A 26 13.66 -8.86 -17.08
C VAL A 26 12.45 -8.04 -17.53
N THR A 27 12.41 -6.78 -17.11
CA THR A 27 11.31 -5.85 -17.43
C THR A 27 11.80 -4.64 -18.22
N ASP A 28 10.91 -4.05 -19.02
CA ASP A 28 11.14 -2.73 -19.64
C ASP A 28 10.79 -1.57 -18.69
N ALA A 29 9.99 -1.82 -17.66
CA ALA A 29 9.74 -0.88 -16.56
C ALA A 29 10.91 -0.86 -15.56
N PRO A 30 11.25 0.29 -14.96
CA PRO A 30 12.36 0.45 -14.02
C PRO A 30 11.98 -0.02 -12.60
N LEU A 31 11.76 -1.32 -12.43
CA LEU A 31 11.36 -1.93 -11.16
C LEU A 31 12.56 -2.12 -10.22
N ASP A 32 12.31 -2.00 -8.90
CA ASP A 32 13.31 -2.30 -7.87
C ASP A 32 13.40 -3.81 -7.54
N ASP A 33 14.39 -4.20 -6.74
CA ASP A 33 14.64 -5.60 -6.37
C ASP A 33 13.45 -6.26 -5.63
N ILE A 34 12.70 -5.49 -4.83
CA ILE A 34 11.52 -5.97 -4.11
C ILE A 34 10.42 -6.28 -5.13
N GLN A 35 10.18 -5.37 -6.07
CA GLN A 35 9.19 -5.55 -7.13
C GLN A 35 9.56 -6.70 -8.08
N ILE A 36 10.83 -6.87 -8.41
CA ILE A 36 11.31 -8.04 -9.16
C ILE A 36 11.05 -9.33 -8.38
N THR A 37 11.25 -9.32 -7.06
CA THR A 37 10.93 -10.47 -6.20
C THR A 37 9.44 -10.77 -6.19
N LEU A 38 8.58 -9.75 -6.10
CA LEU A 38 7.13 -9.91 -6.20
C LEU A 38 6.71 -10.50 -7.55
N LEU A 39 7.34 -10.10 -8.65
CA LEU A 39 7.10 -10.69 -9.96
C LEU A 39 7.54 -12.17 -10.03
N LYS A 40 8.61 -12.55 -9.33
CA LYS A 40 9.03 -13.95 -9.21
C LYS A 40 8.02 -14.77 -8.41
N GLU A 41 7.50 -14.24 -7.32
CA GLU A 41 6.42 -14.88 -6.56
C GLU A 41 5.15 -15.04 -7.40
N LEU A 42 4.78 -13.99 -8.16
CA LEU A 42 3.65 -14.05 -9.06
C LEU A 42 3.85 -15.07 -10.20
N ASN A 43 5.09 -15.21 -10.70
CA ASN A 43 5.45 -16.26 -11.65
C ASN A 43 5.35 -17.66 -11.01
N ASN A 44 5.86 -17.86 -9.80
CA ASN A 44 5.77 -19.13 -9.08
C ASN A 44 4.31 -19.53 -8.84
N PHE A 45 3.49 -18.57 -8.43
CA PHE A 45 2.05 -18.74 -8.36
C PHE A 45 1.47 -19.15 -9.73
N SER A 46 1.81 -18.46 -10.81
CA SER A 46 1.34 -18.77 -12.17
C SER A 46 1.74 -20.18 -12.62
N VAL A 47 2.96 -20.63 -12.29
CA VAL A 47 3.41 -22.01 -12.54
C VAL A 47 2.55 -22.99 -11.74
N SER A 48 2.29 -22.72 -10.46
CA SER A 48 1.47 -23.60 -9.60
C SER A 48 0.06 -23.78 -10.15
N GLN A 49 -0.57 -22.70 -10.62
CA GLN A 49 -1.91 -22.74 -11.22
C GLN A 49 -1.92 -23.52 -12.53
N THR A 50 -0.88 -23.37 -13.33
CA THR A 50 -0.72 -24.05 -14.62
C THR A 50 -0.67 -25.58 -14.47
N LEU A 51 -0.24 -26.12 -13.33
CA LEU A 51 -0.22 -27.58 -13.09
C LEU A 51 -1.62 -28.21 -13.08
N TYR A 52 -2.65 -27.41 -12.83
CA TYR A 52 -4.05 -27.85 -12.85
C TYR A 52 -4.74 -27.63 -14.20
N ASP A 53 -4.08 -27.01 -15.18
CA ASP A 53 -4.64 -26.79 -16.53
C ASP A 53 -4.71 -28.11 -17.31
N GLU A 54 -5.87 -28.37 -17.93
CA GLU A 54 -6.12 -29.63 -18.66
C GLU A 54 -5.16 -29.86 -19.83
N GLU A 55 -4.73 -28.80 -20.52
CA GLU A 55 -3.81 -28.94 -21.65
C GLU A 55 -2.41 -29.27 -21.17
N VAL A 56 -2.01 -28.78 -20.00
CA VAL A 56 -0.69 -29.08 -19.40
C VAL A 56 -0.66 -30.47 -18.81
N GLN A 57 -1.77 -30.94 -18.23
CA GLN A 57 -1.90 -32.33 -17.80
C GLN A 57 -1.81 -33.31 -18.99
N LYS A 58 -2.33 -32.91 -20.16
CA LYS A 58 -2.22 -33.69 -21.40
C LYS A 58 -0.83 -33.57 -22.05
N ASP A 59 -0.24 -32.37 -22.04
CA ASP A 59 1.09 -32.10 -22.60
C ASP A 59 1.89 -31.12 -21.71
N PRO A 60 2.77 -31.65 -20.83
CA PRO A 60 3.57 -30.84 -19.90
C PRO A 60 4.48 -29.81 -20.58
N ARG A 61 4.77 -29.96 -21.87
CA ARG A 61 5.61 -28.99 -22.62
C ARG A 61 4.91 -27.64 -22.77
N LYS A 62 3.59 -27.58 -22.63
CA LYS A 62 2.79 -26.35 -22.69
C LYS A 62 2.90 -25.47 -21.43
N ILE A 63 3.54 -25.96 -20.37
CA ILE A 63 3.60 -25.26 -19.08
C ILE A 63 4.13 -23.83 -19.20
N LEU A 64 5.17 -23.60 -20.02
CA LEU A 64 5.74 -22.26 -20.20
C LEU A 64 4.73 -21.29 -20.84
N TYR A 65 4.06 -21.73 -21.90
CA TYR A 65 3.04 -20.95 -22.60
C TYR A 65 1.88 -20.59 -21.66
N LYS A 66 1.34 -21.58 -20.94
CA LYS A 66 0.22 -21.38 -20.01
C LYS A 66 0.62 -20.55 -18.79
N THR A 67 1.82 -20.73 -18.26
CA THR A 67 2.37 -19.89 -17.19
C THR A 67 2.42 -18.43 -17.64
N ASN A 68 2.89 -18.16 -18.87
CA ASN A 68 2.95 -16.79 -19.39
C ASN A 68 1.56 -16.19 -19.58
N GLN A 69 0.58 -17.00 -19.99
CA GLN A 69 -0.81 -16.55 -20.11
C GLN A 69 -1.40 -16.15 -18.75
N ILE A 70 -1.23 -16.98 -17.71
CA ILE A 70 -1.70 -16.69 -16.35
C ILE A 70 -0.96 -15.48 -15.76
N LEU A 71 0.36 -15.40 -15.97
CA LEU A 71 1.16 -14.27 -15.51
C LEU A 71 0.73 -12.96 -16.18
N LYS A 72 0.48 -12.98 -17.50
CA LYS A 72 -0.05 -11.82 -18.23
C LYS A 72 -1.41 -11.39 -17.67
N GLU A 73 -2.33 -12.33 -17.45
CA GLU A 73 -3.64 -12.02 -16.87
C GLU A 73 -3.52 -11.41 -15.48
N SER A 74 -2.59 -11.92 -14.67
CA SER A 74 -2.28 -11.38 -13.34
C SER A 74 -1.76 -9.95 -13.40
N LEU A 75 -0.81 -9.66 -14.30
CA LEU A 75 -0.28 -8.31 -14.49
C LEU A 75 -1.35 -7.32 -14.97
N VAL A 76 -2.23 -7.77 -15.87
CA VAL A 76 -3.39 -6.99 -16.33
C VAL A 76 -4.34 -6.68 -15.16
N ALA A 77 -4.60 -7.66 -14.29
CA ALA A 77 -5.43 -7.45 -13.09
C ALA A 77 -4.81 -6.39 -12.16
N LEU A 78 -3.52 -6.51 -11.85
CA LEU A 78 -2.82 -5.58 -10.96
C LEU A 78 -2.79 -4.15 -11.52
N CYS A 79 -2.49 -4.00 -12.82
CA CYS A 79 -2.49 -2.68 -13.47
C CYS A 79 -3.89 -2.07 -13.53
N LEU A 80 -4.92 -2.88 -13.83
CA LEU A 80 -6.31 -2.46 -13.83
C LEU A 80 -6.76 -2.00 -12.44
N THR A 81 -6.43 -2.76 -11.40
CA THR A 81 -6.69 -2.40 -10.00
C THR A 81 -6.06 -1.06 -9.65
N GLN A 82 -4.79 -0.88 -10.00
CA GLN A 82 -4.07 0.36 -9.71
C GLN A 82 -4.76 1.58 -10.35
N VAL A 83 -5.17 1.50 -11.62
CA VAL A 83 -5.81 2.65 -12.26
C VAL A 83 -7.21 2.92 -11.73
N MET A 84 -7.92 1.90 -11.24
CA MET A 84 -9.22 2.06 -10.60
C MET A 84 -9.12 2.71 -9.22
N ILE A 85 -8.04 2.44 -8.48
CA ILE A 85 -7.74 3.06 -7.18
C ILE A 85 -7.25 4.51 -7.36
N ASN A 86 -6.39 4.75 -8.35
CA ASN A 86 -5.82 6.06 -8.61
C ASN A 86 -6.77 6.94 -9.43
N LYS A 87 -7.44 7.88 -8.75
CA LYS A 87 -8.39 8.84 -9.37
C LYS A 87 -7.77 9.77 -10.43
N ARG A 88 -6.43 9.87 -10.49
CA ARG A 88 -5.71 10.68 -11.48
C ARG A 88 -5.32 9.90 -12.74
N SER A 89 -5.61 8.61 -12.78
CA SER A 89 -5.30 7.75 -13.92
C SER A 89 -6.04 8.19 -15.18
N LYS A 90 -5.48 7.84 -16.33
CA LYS A 90 -6.05 8.20 -17.62
C LYS A 90 -7.31 7.36 -17.88
N GLY A 91 -8.40 8.00 -18.28
CA GLY A 91 -9.71 7.35 -18.47
C GLY A 91 -9.75 6.27 -19.57
N TYR A 92 -8.73 6.16 -20.42
CA TYR A 92 -8.61 5.12 -21.43
C TYR A 92 -7.89 3.86 -20.95
N TYR A 93 -7.40 3.83 -19.71
CA TYR A 93 -6.80 2.62 -19.13
C TYR A 93 -7.91 1.60 -18.78
N THR A 94 -8.20 0.74 -19.75
CA THR A 94 -9.13 -0.38 -19.62
C THR A 94 -8.39 -1.72 -19.54
N LYS A 95 -9.11 -2.79 -19.22
CA LYS A 95 -8.54 -4.15 -19.28
C LYS A 95 -7.98 -4.45 -20.67
N GLU A 96 -8.71 -4.07 -21.71
CA GLU A 96 -8.35 -4.28 -23.11
C GLU A 96 -7.10 -3.48 -23.50
N TYR A 97 -6.91 -2.28 -22.92
CA TYR A 97 -5.67 -1.51 -23.08
C TYR A 97 -4.47 -2.27 -22.51
N PHE A 98 -4.57 -2.74 -21.27
CA PHE A 98 -3.47 -3.48 -20.64
C PHE A 98 -3.19 -4.81 -21.33
N ASP A 99 -4.24 -5.55 -21.71
CA ASP A 99 -4.12 -6.82 -22.42
C ASP A 99 -3.43 -6.67 -23.79
N ALA A 100 -3.64 -5.54 -24.48
CA ALA A 100 -2.99 -5.25 -25.74
C ALA A 100 -1.52 -4.78 -25.61
N ASN A 101 -1.15 -4.16 -24.49
CA ASN A 101 0.18 -3.57 -24.30
C ASN A 101 1.14 -4.46 -23.49
N ILE A 102 0.62 -5.29 -22.58
CA ILE A 102 1.44 -6.17 -21.75
C ILE A 102 1.75 -7.45 -22.53
N ASP A 103 3.04 -7.74 -22.69
CA ASP A 103 3.55 -8.97 -23.27
C ASP A 103 4.43 -9.74 -22.28
N VAL A 104 4.26 -11.06 -22.27
CA VAL A 104 5.04 -11.97 -21.42
C VAL A 104 5.58 -13.08 -22.31
N SER A 105 6.89 -13.10 -22.48
CA SER A 105 7.57 -14.08 -23.33
C SER A 105 8.72 -14.75 -22.59
N THR A 106 8.91 -16.03 -22.87
CA THR A 106 10.08 -16.79 -22.44
C THR A 106 11.00 -16.89 -23.64
N VAL A 107 12.21 -16.32 -23.56
CA VAL A 107 13.09 -16.15 -24.73
C VAL A 107 13.93 -17.41 -24.94
N ALA A 108 14.95 -17.62 -24.10
CA ALA A 108 15.80 -18.80 -24.02
C ALA A 108 16.55 -18.75 -22.68
N ASP A 109 17.00 -19.91 -22.18
CA ASP A 109 17.85 -20.03 -20.97
C ASP A 109 17.33 -19.37 -19.70
N GLY A 110 16.11 -19.74 -19.28
CA GLY A 110 15.60 -19.35 -17.96
C GLY A 110 15.30 -17.85 -17.83
N VAL A 111 15.35 -17.07 -18.90
CA VAL A 111 14.97 -15.65 -18.87
C VAL A 111 13.52 -15.47 -19.30
N LYS A 112 12.74 -14.81 -18.46
CA LYS A 112 11.37 -14.36 -18.73
C LYS A 112 11.35 -12.85 -18.91
N LYS A 113 10.89 -12.41 -20.07
CA LYS A 113 10.76 -11.00 -20.41
C LYS A 113 9.32 -10.57 -20.22
N ILE A 114 9.12 -9.51 -19.43
CA ILE A 114 7.84 -8.84 -19.25
C ILE A 114 7.97 -7.45 -19.87
N ASN A 115 7.10 -7.15 -20.82
CA ASN A 115 7.07 -5.87 -21.51
C ASN A 115 5.73 -5.19 -21.19
N PHE A 116 5.77 -4.04 -20.51
CA PHE A 116 4.60 -3.23 -20.20
C PHE A 116 4.25 -2.25 -21.34
N GLY A 117 5.14 -2.08 -22.31
CA GLY A 117 4.86 -1.41 -23.57
C GLY A 117 4.57 0.09 -23.38
N LYS A 118 3.35 0.51 -23.70
CA LYS A 118 2.91 1.91 -23.54
C LYS A 118 2.35 2.22 -22.16
N CYS A 119 2.41 1.30 -21.21
CA CYS A 119 1.99 1.57 -19.85
C CYS A 119 2.96 2.57 -19.21
N GLU A 120 2.42 3.52 -18.45
CA GLU A 120 3.23 4.50 -17.76
C GLU A 120 3.99 3.85 -16.60
N SER A 121 5.30 4.09 -16.51
CA SER A 121 6.13 3.45 -15.48
C SER A 121 5.65 3.76 -14.06
N SER A 122 5.13 4.96 -13.80
CA SER A 122 4.57 5.35 -12.50
C SER A 122 3.40 4.45 -12.07
N GLU A 123 2.50 4.11 -12.99
CA GLU A 123 1.37 3.23 -12.75
C GLU A 123 1.81 1.77 -12.61
N VAL A 124 2.77 1.32 -13.42
CA VAL A 124 3.33 -0.03 -13.30
C VAL A 124 4.00 -0.21 -11.93
N LEU A 125 4.81 0.77 -11.50
CA LEU A 125 5.45 0.75 -10.18
C LEU A 125 4.42 0.72 -9.04
N ALA A 126 3.36 1.52 -9.16
CA ALA A 126 2.30 1.52 -8.15
C ALA A 126 1.44 0.24 -8.18
N ALA A 127 1.34 -0.43 -9.32
CA ALA A 127 0.60 -1.68 -9.49
C ALA A 127 1.36 -2.89 -8.90
N ILE A 128 2.67 -2.96 -9.11
CA ILE A 128 3.52 -4.03 -8.56
C ILE A 128 3.92 -3.64 -7.13
N ASN A 129 3.02 -3.92 -6.20
CA ASN A 129 3.27 -3.77 -4.76
C ASN A 129 2.81 -5.02 -4.00
N GLU A 130 3.33 -5.18 -2.79
CA GLU A 130 3.15 -6.39 -1.98
C GLU A 130 1.67 -6.70 -1.71
N GLU A 131 0.92 -5.70 -1.25
CA GLU A 131 -0.52 -5.84 -0.94
C GLU A 131 -1.30 -6.35 -2.16
N LYS A 132 -1.21 -5.66 -3.30
CA LYS A 132 -1.97 -6.04 -4.50
C LYS A 132 -1.57 -7.40 -5.06
N VAL A 133 -0.27 -7.72 -5.05
CA VAL A 133 0.24 -9.00 -5.57
C VAL A 133 -0.28 -10.15 -4.72
N PHE A 134 -0.18 -10.06 -3.40
CA PHE A 134 -0.66 -11.13 -2.52
C PHE A 134 -2.18 -11.20 -2.47
N ASP A 135 -2.87 -10.07 -2.52
CA ASP A 135 -4.32 -10.03 -2.63
C ASP A 135 -4.82 -10.71 -3.91
N TRP A 136 -4.15 -10.49 -5.04
CA TRP A 136 -4.47 -11.19 -6.28
C TRP A 136 -4.23 -12.69 -6.17
N ILE A 137 -3.09 -13.10 -5.60
CA ILE A 137 -2.79 -14.53 -5.35
C ILE A 137 -3.87 -15.15 -4.46
N LEU A 138 -4.24 -14.48 -3.37
CA LEU A 138 -5.27 -14.93 -2.45
C LEU A 138 -6.65 -15.01 -3.12
N TYR A 139 -7.00 -14.02 -3.94
CA TYR A 139 -8.23 -14.02 -4.72
C TYR A 139 -8.32 -15.21 -5.68
N CYS A 140 -7.22 -15.52 -6.38
CA CYS A 140 -7.18 -16.64 -7.33
C CYS A 140 -7.06 -18.01 -6.65
N GLN A 141 -6.38 -18.11 -5.50
CA GLN A 141 -6.27 -19.36 -4.72
C GLN A 141 -7.53 -19.66 -3.90
N GLY A 142 -8.17 -18.61 -3.38
CA GLY A 142 -9.48 -18.68 -2.76
C GLY A 142 -10.49 -19.22 -3.76
N ARG A 143 -11.62 -19.74 -3.27
CA ARG A 143 -12.73 -20.19 -4.12
C ARG A 143 -13.45 -19.01 -4.82
N GLY A 144 -12.69 -18.04 -5.33
CA GLY A 144 -13.14 -16.77 -5.87
C GLY A 144 -13.32 -15.68 -4.82
N ILE A 145 -14.12 -14.68 -5.19
CA ILE A 145 -14.34 -13.44 -4.44
C ILE A 145 -14.84 -13.65 -3.01
N GLU A 146 -15.63 -14.69 -2.75
CA GLU A 146 -16.21 -14.93 -1.43
C GLU A 146 -15.14 -15.22 -0.37
N ALA A 147 -14.20 -16.13 -0.67
CA ALA A 147 -13.10 -16.45 0.23
C ALA A 147 -12.19 -15.24 0.44
N PHE A 148 -11.94 -14.48 -0.62
CA PHE A 148 -11.13 -13.27 -0.57
C PHE A 148 -11.75 -12.17 0.29
N VAL A 149 -13.06 -11.92 0.12
CA VAL A 149 -13.82 -10.95 0.93
C VAL A 149 -13.78 -11.36 2.39
N MET A 150 -14.01 -12.64 2.70
CA MET A 150 -13.99 -13.13 4.08
C MET A 150 -12.63 -12.90 4.76
N GLU A 151 -11.54 -13.24 4.08
CA GLU A 151 -10.18 -13.06 4.59
C GLU A 151 -9.84 -11.57 4.77
N LYS A 152 -10.13 -10.74 3.76
CA LYS A 152 -9.72 -9.33 3.76
C LYS A 152 -10.58 -8.44 4.67
N THR A 153 -11.83 -8.80 4.89
CA THR A 153 -12.80 -7.99 5.65
C THR A 153 -13.19 -8.57 7.01
N ASP A 154 -12.55 -9.67 7.43
CA ASP A 154 -12.91 -10.39 8.65
C ASP A 154 -14.43 -10.76 8.64
N CYS A 155 -14.87 -11.32 7.51
CA CYS A 155 -16.26 -11.71 7.23
C CYS A 155 -17.32 -10.59 7.21
N ARG A 156 -16.93 -9.30 7.21
CA ARG A 156 -17.89 -8.18 7.23
C ARG A 156 -18.40 -7.77 5.84
N GLY A 157 -17.65 -8.07 4.80
CA GLY A 157 -17.91 -7.56 3.46
C GLY A 157 -17.59 -6.07 3.32
N ILE A 158 -17.85 -5.54 2.13
CA ILE A 158 -17.73 -4.11 1.83
C ILE A 158 -19.07 -3.61 1.30
N GLU A 159 -19.55 -2.50 1.84
CA GLU A 159 -20.81 -1.89 1.43
C GLU A 159 -20.77 -1.49 -0.06
N GLY A 160 -21.82 -1.84 -0.81
CA GLY A 160 -21.95 -1.53 -2.23
C GLY A 160 -21.12 -2.41 -3.17
N PHE A 161 -20.37 -3.39 -2.66
CA PHE A 161 -19.70 -4.37 -3.52
C PHE A 161 -20.69 -5.38 -4.10
N VAL A 162 -20.63 -5.59 -5.42
CA VAL A 162 -21.44 -6.58 -6.13
C VAL A 162 -20.51 -7.58 -6.84
N PRO A 163 -20.55 -8.87 -6.46
CA PRO A 163 -19.76 -9.91 -7.11
C PRO A 163 -20.28 -10.21 -8.52
N GLY A 164 -19.40 -10.77 -9.37
CA GLY A 164 -19.68 -11.23 -10.72
C GLY A 164 -18.90 -10.51 -11.83
N GLY A 165 -19.02 -11.04 -13.04
CA GLY A 165 -18.32 -10.56 -14.24
C GLY A 165 -16.96 -11.22 -14.46
N LYS A 166 -16.08 -10.59 -15.25
CA LYS A 166 -14.71 -11.07 -15.45
C LYS A 166 -13.90 -10.90 -14.16
N GLN A 167 -13.13 -11.91 -13.79
CA GLN A 167 -12.33 -11.96 -12.57
C GLN A 167 -11.44 -10.72 -12.37
N THR A 168 -10.71 -10.31 -13.42
CA THR A 168 -9.89 -9.09 -13.42
C THR A 168 -10.65 -7.84 -13.00
N TYR A 169 -11.88 -7.64 -13.49
CA TYR A 169 -12.73 -6.52 -13.12
C TYR A 169 -13.39 -6.70 -11.75
N GLU A 170 -13.76 -7.92 -11.37
CA GLU A 170 -14.33 -8.22 -10.06
C GLU A 170 -13.34 -7.88 -8.95
N PHE A 171 -12.12 -8.40 -9.07
CA PHE A 171 -11.01 -8.11 -8.16
C PHE A 171 -10.73 -6.59 -8.08
N ALA A 172 -10.55 -5.92 -9.23
CA ALA A 172 -10.24 -4.50 -9.27
C ALA A 172 -11.33 -3.60 -8.66
N ARG A 173 -12.62 -3.97 -8.81
CA ARG A 173 -13.73 -3.25 -8.15
C ARG A 173 -13.68 -3.41 -6.65
N PHE A 174 -13.43 -4.62 -6.16
CA PHE A 174 -13.35 -4.89 -4.73
C PHE A 174 -12.17 -4.13 -4.10
N GLU A 175 -10.99 -4.21 -4.70
CA GLU A 175 -9.80 -3.50 -4.24
C GLU A 175 -10.01 -1.99 -4.18
N LYS A 176 -10.66 -1.41 -5.20
CA LYS A 176 -11.03 0.00 -5.19
C LYS A 176 -11.91 0.37 -3.99
N LEU A 177 -12.99 -0.38 -3.75
CA LEU A 177 -13.90 -0.10 -2.64
C LEU A 177 -13.21 -0.31 -1.28
N SER A 178 -12.35 -1.32 -1.16
CA SER A 178 -11.55 -1.58 0.04
C SER A 178 -10.63 -0.41 0.38
N ASP A 179 -9.92 0.11 -0.62
CA ASP A 179 -9.07 1.28 -0.47
C ASP A 179 -9.88 2.56 -0.16
N GLU A 180 -11.07 2.75 -0.76
CA GLU A 180 -11.97 3.85 -0.42
C GLU A 180 -12.46 3.77 1.05
N GLU A 181 -12.79 2.58 1.54
CA GLU A 181 -13.19 2.38 2.93
C GLU A 181 -12.03 2.62 3.90
N LYS A 182 -10.81 2.15 3.57
CA LYS A 182 -9.59 2.44 4.35
C LYS A 182 -9.34 3.94 4.45
N ARG A 183 -9.44 4.68 3.34
CA ARG A 183 -9.30 6.15 3.32
C ARG A 183 -10.37 6.83 4.17
N ARG A 184 -11.62 6.35 4.13
CA ARG A 184 -12.71 6.88 4.96
C ARG A 184 -12.44 6.66 6.44
N LYS A 185 -12.01 5.47 6.83
CA LYS A 185 -11.63 5.14 8.23
C LYS A 185 -10.49 6.03 8.72
N GLN A 186 -9.43 6.20 7.91
CA GLN A 186 -8.31 7.08 8.23
C GLN A 186 -8.72 8.56 8.35
N ALA A 187 -9.66 9.03 7.52
CA ALA A 187 -10.17 10.39 7.62
C ALA A 187 -10.93 10.61 8.94
N ILE A 188 -11.81 9.68 9.31
CA ILE A 188 -12.56 9.72 10.58
C ILE A 188 -11.60 9.67 11.78
N GLU A 189 -10.60 8.78 11.75
CA GLU A 189 -9.60 8.68 12.82
C GLU A 189 -8.78 9.97 12.94
N LYS A 190 -8.38 10.56 11.82
CA LYS A 190 -7.68 11.85 11.79
C LYS A 190 -8.54 12.96 12.40
N GLU A 191 -9.82 13.03 12.06
CA GLU A 191 -10.76 13.99 12.63
C GLU A 191 -10.94 13.79 14.15
N ALA A 192 -11.05 12.53 14.60
CA ALA A 192 -11.16 12.18 16.01
C ALA A 192 -9.90 12.59 16.79
N LEU A 193 -8.71 12.29 16.27
CA LEU A 193 -7.43 12.71 16.85
C LEU A 193 -7.29 14.24 16.91
N GLN A 194 -7.73 14.94 15.86
CA GLN A 194 -7.76 16.40 15.86
C GLN A 194 -8.70 16.94 16.94
N LEU A 195 -9.87 16.34 17.12
CA LEU A 195 -10.82 16.76 18.14
C LEU A 195 -10.27 16.50 19.55
N GLU A 196 -9.67 15.34 19.80
CA GLU A 196 -9.06 15.01 21.09
C GLU A 196 -7.91 15.97 21.43
N PHE A 197 -7.05 16.26 20.45
CA PHE A 197 -5.99 17.26 20.61
C PHE A 197 -6.56 18.64 20.98
N LYS A 198 -7.59 19.11 20.26
CA LYS A 198 -8.27 20.38 20.56
C LYS A 198 -8.80 20.41 22.00
N GLN A 199 -9.46 19.35 22.44
CA GLN A 199 -10.03 19.26 23.78
C GLN A 199 -8.96 19.22 24.86
N SER A 200 -7.87 18.48 24.65
CA SER A 200 -6.73 18.42 25.57
C SER A 200 -6.05 19.79 25.69
N PHE A 201 -5.78 20.45 24.57
CA PHE A 201 -5.16 21.78 24.55
C PHE A 201 -6.04 22.84 25.22
N LEU A 202 -7.35 22.85 24.97
CA LEU A 202 -8.28 23.75 25.66
C LEU A 202 -8.33 23.51 27.17
N ARG A 203 -8.22 22.24 27.61
CA ARG A 203 -8.15 21.89 29.03
C ARG A 203 -6.85 22.41 29.66
N GLU A 204 -5.71 22.24 29.01
CA GLU A 204 -4.43 22.78 29.49
C GLU A 204 -4.42 24.31 29.55
N LEU A 205 -4.96 24.98 28.52
CA LEU A 205 -5.15 26.43 28.54
C LEU A 205 -6.07 26.86 29.68
N ALA A 206 -7.19 26.18 29.89
CA ALA A 206 -8.11 26.49 30.98
C ALA A 206 -7.44 26.32 32.35
N ILE A 207 -6.60 25.29 32.53
CA ILE A 207 -5.80 25.09 33.73
C ILE A 207 -4.80 26.25 33.90
N GLY A 208 -4.08 26.63 32.84
CA GLY A 208 -3.11 27.74 32.88
C GLY A 208 -3.74 29.12 33.13
N MET A 209 -4.93 29.38 32.56
CA MET A 209 -5.73 30.58 32.82
C MET A 209 -6.26 30.58 34.27
N ALA A 210 -6.82 29.46 34.74
CA ALA A 210 -7.30 29.34 36.12
C ALA A 210 -6.17 29.46 37.17
N GLN A 211 -4.93 29.08 36.81
CA GLN A 211 -3.75 29.18 37.67
C GLN A 211 -3.06 30.57 37.65
N LYS A 212 -3.64 31.59 36.99
CA LYS A 212 -3.14 32.99 36.90
C LYS A 212 -1.82 33.19 36.13
N GLN A 213 -1.55 32.44 35.06
CA GLN A 213 -0.36 32.67 34.21
C GLN A 213 -0.66 33.16 32.77
N ILE A 214 -1.93 33.33 32.37
CA ILE A 214 -2.27 33.75 31.00
C ILE A 214 -3.39 34.79 31.04
N ASP A 215 -3.04 36.03 31.41
CA ASP A 215 -3.87 37.23 31.20
C ASP A 215 -3.34 38.05 30.00
N ASN A 216 -2.72 37.40 29.01
CA ASN A 216 -2.23 38.08 27.81
C ASN A 216 -3.22 37.90 26.63
N PRO A 217 -3.94 38.97 26.20
CA PRO A 217 -4.90 38.94 25.10
C PRO A 217 -4.33 38.41 23.78
N GLN A 218 -3.02 38.58 23.55
CA GLN A 218 -2.35 38.11 22.34
C GLN A 218 -2.32 36.58 22.23
N ILE A 219 -2.21 35.87 23.36
CA ILE A 219 -2.20 34.40 23.37
C ILE A 219 -3.58 33.87 22.99
N LEU A 220 -4.65 34.53 23.45
CA LEU A 220 -6.03 34.15 23.12
C LEU A 220 -6.35 34.38 21.63
N ASP A 221 -5.80 35.44 21.01
CA ASP A 221 -5.96 35.68 19.57
C ASP A 221 -5.11 34.74 18.72
N ILE A 222 -3.91 34.36 19.17
CA ILE A 222 -3.09 33.31 18.54
C ILE A 222 -3.84 31.97 18.61
N VAL A 223 -4.39 31.61 19.76
CA VAL A 223 -5.22 30.42 19.93
C VAL A 223 -6.41 30.47 18.96
N LYS A 224 -7.20 31.54 18.93
CA LYS A 224 -8.30 31.68 17.95
C LYS A 224 -7.83 31.51 16.50
N SER A 225 -6.69 32.10 16.11
CA SER A 225 -6.14 31.97 14.76
C SER A 225 -5.70 30.55 14.39
N ILE A 226 -5.22 29.78 15.38
CA ILE A 226 -4.91 28.36 15.23
C ILE A 226 -6.23 27.59 15.08
N PHE A 227 -7.24 27.93 15.87
CA PHE A 227 -8.57 27.34 15.88
C PHE A 227 -9.47 27.66 14.69
N GLU A 228 -9.15 28.68 13.90
CA GLU A 228 -9.89 29.07 12.69
C GLU A 228 -9.31 28.48 11.38
N LYS A 229 -8.09 27.91 11.39
CA LYS A 229 -7.47 27.33 10.19
C LYS A 229 -7.87 25.86 9.98
N GLU A 230 -8.25 25.51 8.75
CA GLU A 230 -8.64 24.14 8.36
C GLU A 230 -7.53 23.09 8.55
N ASN A 231 -6.25 23.51 8.64
CA ASN A 231 -5.11 22.63 8.86
C ASN A 231 -4.14 23.18 9.92
N TYR A 232 -4.39 22.80 11.17
CA TYR A 232 -3.69 23.25 12.38
C TYR A 232 -2.17 22.93 12.38
N MET A 233 -1.76 21.84 11.71
CA MET A 233 -0.36 21.39 11.69
C MET A 233 0.53 22.30 10.82
N ASP A 234 0.00 22.84 9.73
CA ASP A 234 0.70 23.84 8.91
C ASP A 234 0.81 25.18 9.67
N ALA A 235 -0.19 25.52 10.49
CA ALA A 235 -0.17 26.71 11.33
C ALA A 235 0.86 26.60 12.47
N ILE A 236 0.93 25.45 13.14
CA ILE A 236 1.92 25.17 14.21
C ILE A 236 3.35 25.10 13.64
N GLY A 237 3.54 24.47 12.48
CA GLY A 237 4.83 24.44 11.79
C GLY A 237 5.31 25.85 11.39
N ASN A 238 4.41 26.69 10.89
CA ASN A 238 4.71 28.08 10.57
C ASN A 238 4.98 28.95 11.82
N PHE A 239 4.32 28.68 12.95
CA PHE A 239 4.57 29.38 14.21
C PHE A 239 5.96 29.04 14.79
N LEU A 240 6.33 27.76 14.79
CA LEU A 240 7.64 27.30 15.26
C LEU A 240 8.81 27.73 14.37
N HIS A 241 8.56 28.17 13.13
CA HIS A 241 9.59 28.63 12.20
C HIS A 241 9.70 30.15 12.05
N ASN A 242 8.71 30.94 12.49
CA ASN A 242 8.63 32.37 12.16
C ASN A 242 8.84 33.37 13.31
N GLU A 243 9.29 32.97 14.51
CA GLU A 243 9.75 33.97 15.50
C GLU A 243 11.17 33.68 16.01
N PRO A 244 12.10 34.66 15.90
CA PRO A 244 13.32 34.62 16.68
C PRO A 244 12.96 34.93 18.12
N LEU A 245 13.14 33.95 19.02
CA LEU A 245 13.06 34.13 20.46
C LEU A 245 14.11 35.17 20.91
N GLU A 246 13.74 36.45 20.93
CA GLU A 246 14.50 37.43 21.70
C GLU A 246 14.37 37.11 23.19
N LYS A 247 15.53 36.96 23.81
CA LYS A 247 15.73 36.60 25.21
C LYS A 247 15.09 37.62 26.14
N THR A 248 13.93 37.32 26.70
CA THR A 248 13.45 37.96 27.93
C THR A 248 13.63 37.00 29.11
N ASN A 249 14.45 37.43 30.05
CA ASN A 249 15.04 36.68 31.17
C ASN A 249 14.05 36.28 32.29
N GLU A 250 12.79 35.98 32.00
CA GLU A 250 11.79 35.63 33.03
C GLU A 250 11.43 34.14 33.10
N PHE A 251 11.93 33.31 32.17
CA PHE A 251 11.64 31.87 32.14
C PHE A 251 12.50 30.98 33.06
N SER A 252 13.49 31.53 33.78
CA SER A 252 14.37 30.71 34.61
C SER A 252 13.74 30.24 35.93
N ALA A 253 12.70 30.91 36.43
CA ALA A 253 12.06 30.56 37.70
C ALA A 253 11.05 29.40 37.59
N ILE A 254 10.52 29.10 36.39
CA ILE A 254 9.53 28.02 36.16
C ILE A 254 10.22 26.66 35.93
N THR A 255 11.57 26.64 35.85
CA THR A 255 12.34 25.43 35.56
C THR A 255 12.39 24.42 36.72
N ASN A 256 12.17 24.86 37.96
CA ASN A 256 12.34 23.98 39.14
C ASN A 256 11.06 23.33 39.66
N GLU A 257 9.86 23.81 39.30
CA GLU A 257 8.60 23.11 39.63
C GLU A 257 8.16 22.11 38.56
N LYS A 258 8.82 22.11 37.40
CA LYS A 258 8.57 21.17 36.30
C LYS A 258 9.02 19.73 36.57
N GLN A 259 9.67 19.47 37.70
CA GLN A 259 10.12 18.13 38.12
C GLN A 259 9.15 17.38 39.03
N LYS A 260 7.99 17.96 39.38
CA LYS A 260 7.01 17.29 40.29
C LYS A 260 5.66 16.90 39.67
N LEU A 261 5.34 17.27 38.43
CA LEU A 261 4.06 16.88 37.82
C LEU A 261 4.24 15.71 36.84
N LEU A 262 4.23 14.52 37.43
CA LEU A 262 4.40 13.19 36.85
C LEU A 262 3.21 12.72 35.97
N THR A 263 2.57 13.63 35.24
CA THR A 263 1.45 13.34 34.32
C THR A 263 1.65 13.95 32.93
N VAL A 264 2.76 14.64 32.69
CA VAL A 264 3.10 15.31 31.42
C VAL A 264 4.07 14.47 30.56
N GLN A 265 4.64 13.40 31.11
CA GLN A 265 5.67 12.60 30.44
C GLN A 265 5.13 11.88 29.19
N ASN A 266 3.90 11.36 29.25
CA ASN A 266 3.28 10.68 28.11
C ASN A 266 2.99 11.61 26.91
N SER A 267 2.67 12.88 27.16
CA SER A 267 2.36 13.85 26.09
C SER A 267 3.62 14.34 25.35
N LYS A 268 4.72 14.50 26.08
CA LYS A 268 6.02 14.90 25.52
C LYS A 268 6.67 13.76 24.76
N ASP A 269 6.60 12.55 25.31
CA ASP A 269 7.13 11.36 24.67
C ASP A 269 6.35 11.06 23.37
N PHE A 270 5.02 11.20 23.39
CA PHE A 270 4.19 11.08 22.19
C PHE A 270 4.49 12.15 21.13
N ALA A 271 4.61 13.42 21.54
CA ALA A 271 4.96 14.50 20.60
C ALA A 271 6.35 14.32 19.99
N GLN A 272 7.33 13.82 20.76
CA GLN A 272 8.68 13.55 20.27
C GLN A 272 8.74 12.31 19.36
N GLU A 273 7.97 11.27 19.67
CA GLU A 273 7.90 10.04 18.88
C GLU A 273 7.17 10.25 17.55
N PHE A 274 6.10 11.06 17.57
CA PHE A 274 5.37 11.48 16.37
C PHE A 274 6.20 12.43 15.48
N LEU A 275 6.97 13.36 16.07
CA LEU A 275 7.87 14.24 15.32
C LEU A 275 9.02 13.45 14.67
N ARG A 276 9.54 12.41 15.36
CA ARG A 276 10.52 11.48 14.79
C ARG A 276 9.96 10.68 13.62
N TYR A 277 8.72 10.21 13.72
CA TYR A 277 8.02 9.48 12.67
C TYR A 277 7.84 10.33 11.40
N GLU A 278 7.38 11.58 11.52
CA GLU A 278 7.21 12.47 10.36
C GLU A 278 8.54 12.95 9.76
N LEU A 279 9.59 13.15 10.57
CA LEU A 279 10.94 13.46 10.05
C LEU A 279 11.57 12.28 9.28
N GLN A 280 11.30 11.03 9.69
CA GLN A 280 11.74 9.85 8.94
C GLN A 280 11.00 9.73 7.59
N LYS A 281 9.69 10.03 7.59
CA LYS A 281 8.84 10.01 6.40
C LYS A 281 9.22 11.10 5.40
N GLN A 282 9.64 12.28 5.86
CA GLN A 282 10.17 13.33 4.99
C GLN A 282 11.53 12.94 4.40
N LYS A 283 12.45 12.33 5.17
CA LYS A 283 13.74 11.85 4.63
C LYS A 283 13.60 10.75 3.58
N GLN A 284 12.52 9.97 3.62
CA GLN A 284 12.19 8.95 2.61
C GLN A 284 11.57 9.55 1.34
N LYS A 285 11.03 10.78 1.39
CA LYS A 285 10.51 11.50 0.22
C LYS A 285 11.55 12.38 -0.49
N SER A 286 12.75 12.54 0.11
CA SER A 286 13.84 13.37 -0.40
C SER A 286 14.99 12.58 -1.04
N ARG A 287 14.78 11.28 -1.29
CA ARG A 287 15.63 10.42 -2.12
C ARG A 287 14.83 9.96 -3.33
#